data_AF-A0A385IUR3-F1
#
_entry.id   AF-A0A385IUR3-F1
#
_cell.length_a   1.000
_cell.length_b   1.000
_cell.length_c   1.000
_cell.angle_alpha   90.00
_cell.angle_beta   90.00
_cell.angle_gamma   90.00
#
_symmetry.space_group_name_H-M   'P 1'
#
loop_
_entity.id
_entity.type
_entity.pdbx_description
1 polymer ?
#
loop_
_entity_poly.entity_id
_entity_poly.type
_entity_poly.pdbx_seq_one_letter_code
_entity_poly.pdbx_strand_id
1 'polypeptide(L)'
;MTPCLNAPIIASFPHLYLADKEYQSYITGLHPNKTLHETYVDIDPLTGYPLQGAKRMQLNMFLEKIDGVDILANVSTGLLPLVWIEEVMFCFLFNSTFKNSIILNHIMSVTDKNIYSTAIQ
;
A
#
# COMPACT_ATOMS: atom_id res chain seq x y z
N MET A 1 -10.60 -7.14 -2.36
CA MET A 1 -10.89 -7.58 -0.97
C MET A 1 -12.38 -7.57 -0.65
N THR A 2 -13.24 -7.45 -1.66
CA THR A 2 -14.69 -7.33 -1.53
C THR A 2 -15.35 -8.39 -0.65
N PRO A 3 -15.09 -9.71 -0.81
CA PRO A 3 -15.73 -10.71 0.05
C PRO A 3 -15.24 -10.68 1.50
N CYS A 4 -14.08 -10.09 1.79
CA CYS A 4 -13.53 -10.02 3.14
C CYS A 4 -14.00 -8.78 3.91
N LEU A 5 -14.19 -7.66 3.21
CA LEU A 5 -14.47 -6.36 3.81
C LEU A 5 -15.91 -5.88 3.56
N ASN A 6 -16.69 -6.61 2.75
CA ASN A 6 -18.03 -6.19 2.29
C ASN A 6 -18.04 -4.76 1.70
N ALA A 7 -16.94 -4.37 1.05
CA ALA A 7 -16.74 -3.05 0.46
C ALA A 7 -15.87 -3.18 -0.80
N PRO A 8 -16.02 -2.30 -1.81
CA PRO A 8 -15.29 -2.37 -3.09
C PRO A 8 -13.82 -1.89 -2.96
N ILE A 9 -13.09 -2.47 -2.01
CA ILE A 9 -11.71 -2.13 -1.68
C ILE A 9 -10.75 -3.08 -2.42
N ILE A 10 -9.80 -2.48 -3.12
CA ILE A 10 -8.74 -3.13 -3.89
C ILE A 10 -7.40 -2.77 -3.29
N ALA A 11 -6.60 -3.80 -3.02
CA ALA A 11 -5.24 -3.65 -2.51
C ALA A 11 -4.24 -3.56 -3.66
N SER A 12 -3.25 -2.70 -3.54
CA SER A 12 -2.11 -2.61 -4.45
C SER A 12 -0.84 -2.22 -3.69
N PHE A 13 0.29 -2.11 -4.39
CA PHE A 13 1.46 -1.39 -3.86
C PHE A 13 1.23 0.13 -3.92
N PRO A 14 1.99 0.92 -3.13
CA PRO A 14 1.92 2.38 -3.17
C PRO A 14 2.17 2.94 -4.56
N HIS A 15 1.46 4.01 -4.88
CA HIS A 15 1.40 4.66 -6.19
C HIS A 15 1.16 3.69 -7.35
N LEU A 16 0.42 2.61 -7.11
CA LEU A 16 0.16 1.55 -8.08
C LEU A 16 1.44 0.93 -8.67
N TYR A 17 2.51 0.86 -7.87
CA TYR A 17 3.76 0.19 -8.26
C TYR A 17 3.47 -1.27 -8.68
N LEU A 18 4.06 -1.70 -9.80
CA LEU A 18 3.82 -3.01 -10.45
C LEU A 18 2.39 -3.27 -10.96
N ALA A 19 1.46 -2.31 -10.86
CA ALA A 19 0.16 -2.42 -11.52
C ALA A 19 0.28 -2.11 -13.02
N ASP A 20 -0.73 -2.49 -13.80
CA ASP A 20 -0.82 -2.12 -15.21
C ASP A 20 -0.78 -0.60 -15.39
N LYS A 21 -0.18 -0.13 -16.50
CA LYS A 21 -0.07 1.28 -16.84
C LYS A 21 -1.44 1.94 -17.03
N GLU A 22 -2.45 1.18 -17.44
CA GLU A 22 -3.82 1.69 -17.54
C GLU A 22 -4.28 2.31 -16.22
N TYR A 23 -4.07 1.63 -15.10
CA TYR A 23 -4.45 2.13 -13.78
C TYR A 23 -3.59 3.31 -13.31
N GLN A 24 -2.32 3.35 -13.71
CA GLN A 24 -1.42 4.46 -13.39
C GLN A 24 -1.79 5.74 -14.15
N SER A 25 -2.40 5.61 -15.33
CA SER A 25 -2.79 6.73 -16.19
C SER A 25 -4.07 7.43 -15.74
N TYR A 26 -4.89 6.75 -14.93
CA TYR A 26 -6.17 7.25 -14.45
C TYR A 26 -6.04 8.46 -13.52
N ILE A 27 -4.96 8.55 -12.73
CA ILE A 27 -4.73 9.63 -11.76
C ILE A 27 -3.37 10.27 -11.97
N THR A 28 -3.38 11.60 -12.03
CA THR A 28 -2.14 12.40 -12.01
C THR A 28 -1.55 12.45 -10.60
N GLY A 29 -0.23 12.41 -10.47
CA GLY A 29 0.46 12.48 -9.17
C GLY A 29 0.93 11.13 -8.63
N LEU A 30 0.69 10.04 -9.37
CA LEU A 30 1.31 8.75 -9.07
C LEU A 30 2.78 8.75 -9.50
N HIS A 31 3.66 8.37 -8.58
CA HIS A 31 5.11 8.30 -8.81
C HIS A 31 5.65 6.91 -8.41
N PRO A 32 5.25 5.82 -9.10
CA PRO A 32 5.67 4.47 -8.76
C PRO A 32 7.20 4.37 -8.77
N ASN A 33 7.79 4.00 -7.63
CA ASN A 33 9.23 3.87 -7.45
C ASN A 33 9.52 2.58 -6.70
N LYS A 34 10.45 1.76 -7.22
CA LYS A 34 10.79 0.47 -6.62
C LYS A 34 11.26 0.61 -5.17
N THR A 35 12.28 1.43 -4.92
CA THR A 35 12.89 1.59 -3.60
C THR A 35 11.90 2.08 -2.55
N LEU A 36 10.97 2.96 -2.95
CA LEU A 36 9.98 3.54 -2.04
C LEU A 36 8.73 2.67 -1.86
N HIS A 37 8.33 1.89 -2.86
CA HIS A 37 7.00 1.26 -2.89
C HIS A 37 7.03 -0.27 -2.96
N GLU A 38 8.20 -0.90 -3.03
CA GLU A 38 8.30 -2.36 -2.91
C GLU A 38 8.08 -2.83 -1.47
N THR A 39 7.47 -3.99 -1.31
CA THR A 39 7.48 -4.71 -0.03
C THR A 39 8.62 -5.71 -0.05
N TYR A 40 9.42 -5.72 1.02
CA TYR A 40 10.54 -6.64 1.16
C TYR A 40 10.70 -7.11 2.61
N VAL A 41 11.39 -8.24 2.74
CA VAL A 41 11.83 -8.78 4.02
C VAL A 41 13.21 -9.40 3.82
N ASP A 42 14.17 -8.97 4.63
CA ASP A 42 15.50 -9.54 4.68
C ASP A 42 15.50 -10.65 5.72
N ILE A 43 15.86 -11.86 5.30
CA ILE A 43 15.80 -13.07 6.12
C ILE A 43 17.21 -13.60 6.34
N ASP A 44 17.55 -13.90 7.60
CA ASP A 44 18.78 -14.60 7.93
C ASP A 44 18.72 -16.03 7.34
N PRO A 45 19.64 -16.41 6.42
CA PRO A 45 19.54 -17.67 5.70
C PRO A 45 19.76 -18.90 6.58
N LEU A 46 20.41 -18.75 7.75
CA LEU A 46 20.69 -19.85 8.66
C LEU A 46 19.50 -20.16 9.58
N THR A 47 18.88 -19.13 10.16
CA THR A 47 17.82 -19.27 11.17
C THR A 47 16.42 -19.06 10.61
N GLY A 48 16.29 -18.42 9.44
CA GLY A 48 15.00 -18.02 8.87
C GLY A 48 14.38 -16.80 9.56
N TYR A 49 15.11 -16.11 10.45
CA TYR A 49 14.58 -14.95 11.16
C TYR A 49 14.57 -13.69 10.27
N PRO A 50 13.48 -12.89 10.30
CA PRO A 50 13.47 -11.61 9.63
C PRO A 50 14.40 -10.63 10.36
N LEU A 51 15.37 -10.08 9.63
CA LEU A 51 16.33 -9.10 10.14
C LEU A 51 15.79 -7.69 10.03
N GLN A 52 15.20 -7.36 8.88
CA GLN A 52 14.52 -6.10 8.64
C GLN A 52 13.50 -6.27 7.52
N GLY A 53 12.56 -5.35 7.40
CA GLY A 53 11.63 -5.34 6.30
C GLY A 53 10.73 -4.12 6.31
N ALA A 54 10.12 -3.88 5.16
CA ALA A 54 9.07 -2.90 5.00
C ALA A 54 7.91 -3.55 4.25
N LYS A 55 6.75 -3.58 4.89
CA LYS A 55 5.49 -3.97 4.27
C LYS A 55 4.74 -2.71 3.87
N ARG A 56 4.40 -2.61 2.60
CA ARG A 56 3.79 -1.42 1.99
C ARG A 56 2.55 -1.81 1.22
N MET A 57 1.43 -1.20 1.57
CA MET A 57 0.13 -1.53 0.97
C MET A 57 -0.67 -0.26 0.75
N GLN A 58 -1.31 -0.16 -0.41
CA GLN A 58 -2.24 0.89 -0.77
C GLN A 58 -3.65 0.32 -0.87
N LEU A 59 -4.60 1.06 -0.31
CA LEU A 59 -6.03 0.79 -0.42
C LEU A 59 -6.61 1.71 -1.48
N ASN A 60 -7.34 1.11 -2.40
CA ASN A 60 -7.99 1.78 -3.52
C ASN A 60 -9.48 1.40 -3.54
N MET A 61 -10.29 2.24 -4.16
CA MET A 61 -11.68 1.97 -4.50
C MET A 61 -11.83 1.95 -6.01
N PHE A 62 -12.55 0.98 -6.55
CA PHE A 62 -12.93 1.02 -7.96
C PHE A 62 -14.13 1.96 -8.11
N LEU A 63 -13.96 3.02 -8.90
CA LEU A 63 -15.03 3.94 -9.23
C LEU A 63 -15.48 3.70 -10.66
N GLU A 64 -16.80 3.66 -10.82
CA GLU A 64 -17.47 3.62 -12.11
C GLU A 64 -18.68 4.53 -12.05
N LYS A 65 -19.13 4.98 -13.22
CA LYS A 65 -20.36 5.76 -13.31
C LYS A 65 -21.55 4.86 -13.02
N ILE A 66 -22.38 5.26 -12.06
CA ILE A 66 -23.62 4.58 -11.73
C ILE A 66 -24.78 5.52 -12.09
N ASP A 67 -25.62 5.09 -13.02
CA ASP A 67 -26.80 5.86 -13.40
C ASP A 67 -27.74 6.04 -12.19
N GLY A 68 -28.15 7.28 -11.94
CA GLY A 68 -28.97 7.64 -10.78
C GLY A 68 -28.20 8.03 -9.52
N VAL A 69 -26.86 8.07 -9.56
CA VAL A 69 -26.00 8.56 -8.48
C VAL A 69 -25.25 9.82 -8.93
N ASP A 70 -25.79 10.99 -8.62
CA ASP A 70 -25.29 12.28 -9.13
C ASP A 70 -23.83 12.56 -8.74
N ILE A 71 -23.38 12.08 -7.57
CA ILE A 71 -21.98 12.27 -7.12
C ILE A 71 -20.97 11.51 -7.99
N LEU A 72 -21.40 10.48 -8.71
CA LEU A 72 -20.58 9.69 -9.64
C LEU A 72 -20.78 10.07 -11.11
N ALA A 73 -21.63 11.07 -11.40
CA ALA A 73 -22.01 11.41 -12.78
C ALA A 73 -20.83 11.88 -13.64
N ASN A 74 -19.84 12.54 -13.02
CA ASN A 74 -18.65 13.10 -13.66
C ASN A 74 -17.36 12.34 -13.28
N VAL A 75 -17.48 11.09 -12.83
CA VAL A 75 -16.31 10.28 -12.48
C VAL A 75 -15.98 9.37 -13.67
N SER A 76 -14.72 9.39 -14.09
CA SER A 76 -14.20 8.42 -15.05
C SER A 76 -14.09 7.04 -14.41
N THR A 77 -14.15 5.96 -15.20
CA THR A 77 -14.04 4.61 -14.64
C THR A 77 -12.57 4.29 -14.34
N GLY A 78 -12.25 3.92 -13.10
CA GLY A 78 -10.88 3.58 -12.71
C GLY A 78 -10.65 3.37 -11.22
N LEU A 79 -9.38 3.19 -10.84
CA LEU A 79 -8.97 2.97 -9.46
C LEU A 79 -8.65 4.30 -8.77
N LEU A 80 -9.39 4.63 -7.71
CA LEU A 80 -9.10 5.75 -6.83
C LEU A 80 -8.28 5.27 -5.61
N PRO A 81 -7.00 5.64 -5.47
CA PRO A 81 -6.23 5.46 -4.25
C PRO A 81 -6.80 6.30 -3.12
N LEU A 82 -6.94 5.69 -1.95
CA LEU A 82 -7.45 6.34 -0.75
C LEU A 82 -6.32 6.67 0.22
N VAL A 83 -5.52 5.65 0.54
CA VAL A 83 -4.44 5.74 1.53
C VAL A 83 -3.44 4.62 1.26
N TRP A 84 -2.18 4.85 1.62
CA TRP A 84 -1.22 3.76 1.75
C TRP A 84 -0.54 3.78 3.11
N ILE A 85 -0.10 2.60 3.52
CA ILE A 85 0.39 2.32 4.85
C ILE A 85 1.74 1.65 4.69
N GLU A 86 2.69 2.12 5.49
CA GLU A 86 3.99 1.48 5.68
C GLU A 86 4.05 0.88 7.08
N GLU A 87 4.44 -0.38 7.15
CA GLU A 87 4.80 -1.07 8.37
C GLU A 87 6.26 -1.50 8.26
N VAL A 88 7.11 -0.93 9.13
CA VAL A 88 8.55 -1.25 9.18
C VAL A 88 8.87 -2.13 10.37
N MET A 89 9.85 -3.02 10.16
CA MET A 89 10.35 -3.98 11.13
C MET A 89 11.88 -3.93 11.13
N PHE A 90 12.48 -3.87 12.32
CA PHE A 90 13.93 -3.96 12.53
C PHE A 90 14.24 -4.91 13.69
N CYS A 91 15.15 -5.85 13.46
CA CYS A 91 15.68 -6.73 14.49
C CYS A 91 16.92 -6.08 15.14
N PHE A 92 16.84 -5.74 16.42
CA PHE A 92 17.92 -5.07 17.16
C PHE A 92 18.93 -6.03 17.82
N LEU A 93 18.81 -7.35 17.62
CA LEU A 93 19.50 -8.37 18.44
C LEU A 93 20.79 -8.94 17.83
N PHE A 94 21.62 -8.14 17.17
CA PHE A 94 22.90 -8.66 16.65
C PHE A 94 24.08 -8.60 17.64
N ASN A 95 23.89 -8.09 18.86
CA ASN A 95 25.02 -7.83 19.78
C ASN A 95 24.86 -8.30 21.23
N SER A 96 23.82 -9.08 21.57
CA SER A 96 23.79 -9.76 22.87
C SER A 96 23.05 -11.09 22.80
N THR A 97 23.59 -12.04 23.56
CA THR A 97 23.34 -13.48 23.64
C THR A 97 21.91 -13.88 24.06
N PHE A 98 20.87 -13.31 23.45
CA PHE A 98 19.48 -13.58 23.83
C PHE A 98 18.74 -14.42 22.80
N LYS A 99 18.90 -15.74 22.97
CA LYS A 99 17.82 -16.72 22.73
C LYS A 99 16.60 -16.30 23.58
N ASN A 100 15.43 -16.27 22.96
CA ASN A 100 14.09 -16.39 23.57
C ASN A 100 13.22 -15.13 23.78
N SER A 101 13.52 -13.97 23.19
CA SER A 101 12.44 -12.99 22.99
C SER A 101 12.73 -12.07 21.80
N ILE A 102 12.05 -12.33 20.68
CA ILE A 102 12.03 -11.43 19.52
C ILE A 102 11.15 -10.24 19.92
N ILE A 103 11.74 -9.06 20.07
CA ILE A 103 10.99 -7.82 20.21
C ILE A 103 10.84 -7.22 18.81
N LEU A 104 9.67 -7.42 18.20
CA LEU A 104 9.28 -6.76 16.96
C LEU A 104 8.84 -5.33 17.30
N ASN A 105 9.70 -4.36 17.04
CA ASN A 105 9.27 -2.96 17.03
C ASN A 105 8.50 -2.72 15.73
N HIS A 106 7.17 -2.72 15.79
CA HIS A 106 6.30 -2.34 14.68
C HIS A 106 6.06 -0.83 14.71
N ILE A 107 6.44 -0.14 13.65
CA ILE A 107 6.05 1.26 13.43
C ILE A 107 5.13 1.30 12.21
N MET A 108 3.88 1.71 12.44
CA MET A 108 2.91 1.94 11.38
C MET A 108 2.86 3.42 11.05
N SER A 109 3.23 3.77 9.82
CA SER A 109 3.19 5.12 9.30
C SER A 109 2.15 5.21 8.19
N VAL A 110 1.10 6.00 8.41
CA VAL A 110 0.22 6.43 7.32
C VAL A 110 0.94 7.52 6.57
N THR A 111 1.32 7.21 5.34
CA THR A 111 2.06 8.14 4.49
C THR A 111 1.17 8.53 3.32
N ASP A 112 1.13 9.84 3.08
CA ASP A 112 0.34 10.54 2.09
C ASP A 112 -1.07 11.02 2.52
N LYS A 113 -1.21 12.35 2.60
CA LYS A 113 -2.48 13.06 2.86
C LYS A 113 -3.11 13.62 1.58
N ASN A 114 -2.47 13.50 0.41
CA ASN A 114 -2.78 14.33 -0.75
C ASN A 114 -2.87 13.57 -2.09
N ILE A 115 -3.79 12.59 -2.21
CA ILE A 115 -4.14 12.01 -3.52
C ILE A 115 -5.42 12.67 -4.12
N TYR A 116 -5.97 13.70 -3.46
CA TYR A 116 -7.35 14.18 -3.69
C TYR A 116 -7.57 15.20 -4.83
N SER A 117 -6.68 15.39 -5.81
CA SER A 117 -6.85 16.53 -6.73
C SER A 117 -7.33 16.26 -8.16
N THR A 118 -7.56 15.02 -8.61
CA THR A 118 -7.77 14.82 -10.08
C THR A 118 -8.71 13.71 -10.53
N ALA A 119 -9.46 13.07 -9.64
CA ALA A 119 -10.47 12.07 -10.06
C ALA A 119 -11.84 12.67 -10.44
N ILE A 120 -11.98 14.00 -10.38
CA ILE A 120 -13.19 14.74 -10.75
C ILE A 120 -12.76 15.79 -11.78
N GLN A 121 -13.00 15.52 -13.06
CA GLN A 121 -12.97 16.52 -14.13
C GLN A 121 -14.30 16.48 -14.86
#